data_AF-A0A6M0F8A5-F1
#
_entry.id   AF-A0A6M0F8A5-F1
#
_cell.length_a   1.000
_cell.length_b   1.000
_cell.length_c   1.000
_cell.angle_alpha   90.00
_cell.angle_beta   90.00
_cell.angle_gamma   90.00
#
_symmetry.space_group_name_H-M   'P 1'
#
loop_
_entity.id
_entity.type
_entity.pdbx_description
1 polymer ?
#
loop_
_entity_poly.entity_id
_entity_poly.type
_entity_poly.pdbx_seq_one_letter_code
_entity_poly.pdbx_strand_id
1 'polypeptide(L)'
;LTRAGLQKFLDTTSRSPETVVYYEFMQDFRVHFKHEDGSTETVPFFGLKTNQLKDVFAPSCMSCFDYTNSLADLVVGYMGAPFGWQWIVVRNETGQELLDMVMDQLDTQPVMSQGDRKAAVQQSIPAYDKGVTLPMWAAKLMGIVIERVGPKGLEYARFSIDSHFTRNYLYVKRHHPEKLDAHVPDYAKKIVAQYELPD
;
A
#
# COMPACT_ATOMS: atom_id res chain seq x y z
N LEU A 1 -11.05 -7.21 4.42
CA LEU A 1 -10.30 -8.21 5.21
C LEU A 1 -11.32 -9.00 6.04
N THR A 2 -11.27 -10.33 6.07
CA THR A 2 -12.12 -11.12 7.01
C THR A 2 -11.36 -11.32 8.31
N ARG A 3 -12.06 -11.63 9.42
CA ARG A 3 -11.39 -11.94 10.70
C ARG A 3 -10.42 -13.13 10.56
N ALA A 4 -10.82 -14.15 9.80
CA ALA A 4 -9.96 -15.31 9.52
C ALA A 4 -8.74 -14.93 8.67
N GLY A 5 -8.91 -14.07 7.66
CA GLY A 5 -7.80 -13.56 6.85
C GLY A 5 -6.80 -12.75 7.67
N LEU A 6 -7.30 -11.90 8.59
CA LEU A 6 -6.45 -11.18 9.54
C LEU A 6 -5.64 -12.14 10.40
N GLN A 7 -6.29 -13.12 11.04
CA GLN A 7 -5.59 -14.07 11.91
C GLN A 7 -4.51 -14.84 11.15
N LYS A 8 -4.84 -15.34 9.95
CA LYS A 8 -3.89 -16.01 9.07
C LYS A 8 -2.67 -15.12 8.75
N PHE A 9 -2.89 -13.83 8.50
CA PHE A 9 -1.80 -12.88 8.25
C PHE A 9 -0.88 -12.72 9.47
N LEU A 10 -1.48 -12.49 10.65
CA LEU A 10 -0.73 -12.33 11.89
C LEU A 10 0.09 -13.58 12.20
N ASP A 11 -0.54 -14.76 12.20
CA ASP A 11 0.09 -16.05 12.51
C ASP A 11 1.24 -16.39 11.55
N THR A 12 1.16 -15.94 10.30
CA THR A 12 2.18 -16.20 9.29
C THR A 12 3.36 -15.24 9.37
N THR A 13 3.16 -14.05 9.96
CA THR A 13 4.07 -12.91 9.76
C THR A 13 4.72 -12.41 11.05
N SER A 14 3.96 -12.26 12.13
CA SER A 14 4.49 -11.81 13.42
C SER A 14 5.02 -13.00 14.21
N ARG A 15 6.07 -12.80 14.99
CA ARG A 15 6.59 -13.79 15.95
C ARG A 15 5.72 -13.96 17.20
N SER A 16 4.83 -13.01 17.47
CA SER A 16 3.97 -12.96 18.66
C SER A 16 2.58 -12.40 18.30
N PRO A 17 1.83 -13.09 17.41
CA PRO A 17 0.59 -12.57 16.82
C PRO A 17 -0.49 -12.22 17.85
N GLU A 18 -0.53 -12.94 18.98
CA GLU A 18 -1.50 -12.78 20.06
C GLU A 18 -1.39 -11.44 20.81
N THR A 19 -0.23 -10.77 20.73
CA THR A 19 0.01 -9.50 21.42
C THR A 19 -0.07 -8.29 20.48
N VAL A 20 -0.35 -8.48 19.19
CA VAL A 20 -0.40 -7.39 18.21
C VAL A 20 -1.66 -6.55 18.41
N VAL A 21 -1.49 -5.24 18.64
CA VAL A 21 -2.58 -4.27 18.80
C VAL A 21 -2.85 -3.45 17.54
N TYR A 22 -1.82 -3.16 16.76
CA TYR A 22 -1.95 -2.58 15.43
C TYR A 22 -0.79 -3.02 14.55
N TYR A 23 -1.01 -2.99 13.23
CA TYR A 23 0.07 -3.18 12.27
C TYR A 23 -0.13 -2.24 11.07
N GLU A 24 0.96 -1.94 10.39
CA GLU A 24 0.92 -1.09 9.20
C GLU A 24 1.99 -1.48 8.18
N PHE A 25 1.67 -1.34 6.88
CA PHE A 25 2.62 -1.54 5.78
C PHE A 25 3.35 -0.23 5.49
N MET A 26 4.50 -0.02 6.13
CA MET A 26 5.18 1.27 6.18
C MET A 26 6.00 1.59 4.92
N GLN A 27 6.30 2.88 4.72
CA GLN A 27 7.01 3.41 3.56
C GLN A 27 8.48 2.96 3.46
N ASP A 28 9.02 2.35 4.53
CA ASP A 28 10.35 1.73 4.58
C ASP A 28 10.36 0.27 4.09
N PHE A 29 9.28 -0.16 3.42
CA PHE A 29 9.10 -1.50 2.87
C PHE A 29 9.11 -2.61 3.93
N ARG A 30 8.63 -2.28 5.14
CA ARG A 30 8.45 -3.21 6.25
C ARG A 30 7.02 -3.14 6.78
N VAL A 31 6.52 -4.27 7.24
CA VAL A 31 5.34 -4.31 8.09
C VAL A 31 5.79 -4.03 9.51
N HIS A 32 5.18 -3.03 10.15
CA HIS A 32 5.43 -2.70 11.53
C HIS A 32 4.27 -3.24 12.36
N PHE A 33 4.57 -4.01 13.40
CA PHE A 33 3.60 -4.52 14.36
C PHE A 33 3.87 -3.86 15.71
N LYS A 34 2.84 -3.28 16.32
CA LYS A 34 2.89 -2.81 17.70
C LYS A 34 2.27 -3.84 18.60
N HIS A 35 2.94 -4.10 19.72
CA HIS A 35 2.47 -5.04 20.73
C HIS A 35 1.87 -4.32 21.95
N GLU A 36 1.10 -5.06 22.74
CA GLU A 36 0.45 -4.59 23.98
C GLU A 36 1.44 -3.99 24.99
N ASP A 37 2.67 -4.50 25.03
CA ASP A 37 3.75 -4.01 25.90
C ASP A 37 4.41 -2.71 25.38
N GLY A 38 3.94 -2.20 24.25
CA GLY A 38 4.46 -1.01 23.58
C GLY A 38 5.67 -1.27 22.68
N SER A 39 6.18 -2.51 22.59
CA SER A 39 7.29 -2.86 21.70
C SER A 39 6.87 -2.86 20.22
N THR A 40 7.84 -2.76 19.31
CA THR A 40 7.62 -2.77 17.87
C THR A 40 8.42 -3.88 17.21
N GLU A 41 7.74 -4.77 16.48
CA GLU A 41 8.32 -5.76 15.60
C GLU A 41 8.26 -5.24 14.16
N THR A 42 9.34 -5.43 13.38
CA THR A 42 9.34 -5.07 11.95
C THR A 42 9.71 -6.27 11.08
N VAL A 43 8.95 -6.48 10.01
CA VAL A 43 9.12 -7.59 9.07
C VAL A 43 9.23 -7.05 7.64
N PRO A 44 10.32 -7.30 6.90
CA PRO A 44 10.45 -6.84 5.51
C PRO A 44 9.38 -7.42 4.58
N PHE A 45 8.82 -6.61 3.67
CA PHE A 45 7.79 -7.05 2.72
C PHE A 45 8.22 -8.27 1.89
N PHE A 46 9.47 -8.28 1.42
CA PHE A 46 10.01 -9.37 0.60
C PHE A 46 10.23 -10.67 1.38
N GLY A 47 10.17 -10.61 2.71
CA GLY A 47 10.19 -11.78 3.59
C GLY A 47 8.82 -12.39 3.85
N LEU A 48 7.74 -11.74 3.41
CA LEU A 48 6.38 -12.25 3.58
C LEU A 48 6.17 -13.51 2.74
N LYS A 49 5.53 -14.51 3.32
CA LYS A 49 5.15 -15.76 2.64
C LYS A 49 3.96 -15.52 1.72
N THR A 50 4.17 -14.76 0.65
CA THR A 50 3.15 -14.31 -0.31
C THR A 50 2.30 -15.44 -0.88
N ASN A 51 2.89 -16.63 -1.05
CA ASN A 51 2.16 -17.83 -1.47
C ASN A 51 1.09 -18.30 -0.47
N GLN A 52 1.28 -18.06 0.83
CA GLN A 52 0.32 -18.38 1.89
C GLN A 52 -0.68 -17.25 2.14
N LEU A 53 -0.34 -16.03 1.74
CA LEU A 53 -1.11 -14.81 2.01
C LEU A 53 -2.05 -14.37 0.87
N LYS A 54 -2.10 -15.10 -0.27
CA LYS A 54 -2.90 -14.69 -1.44
C LYS A 54 -4.38 -14.44 -1.12
N ASP A 55 -4.96 -15.26 -0.24
CA ASP A 55 -6.40 -15.21 0.10
C ASP A 55 -6.73 -14.31 1.30
N VAL A 56 -5.75 -13.60 1.85
CA VAL A 56 -5.96 -12.70 3.00
C VAL A 56 -6.72 -11.44 2.56
N PHE A 57 -6.47 -10.97 1.34
CA PHE A 57 -7.14 -9.80 0.79
C PHE A 57 -8.56 -10.16 0.35
N ALA A 58 -9.54 -9.39 0.83
CA ALA A 58 -10.92 -9.61 0.44
C ALA A 58 -11.13 -9.29 -1.07
N PRO A 59 -11.99 -10.03 -1.79
CA PRO A 59 -12.31 -9.77 -3.20
C PRO A 59 -12.70 -8.32 -3.51
N SER A 60 -13.42 -7.67 -2.59
CA SER A 60 -13.78 -6.24 -2.72
C SER A 60 -12.55 -5.33 -2.72
N CYS A 61 -11.56 -5.59 -1.85
CA CYS A 61 -10.29 -4.86 -1.82
C CYS A 61 -9.46 -5.10 -3.10
N MET A 62 -9.54 -6.31 -3.64
CA MET A 62 -8.89 -6.70 -4.91
C MET A 62 -9.60 -6.09 -6.13
N SER A 63 -10.78 -5.51 -5.96
CA SER A 63 -11.56 -4.85 -7.00
C SER A 63 -11.71 -3.34 -6.76
N CYS A 64 -11.02 -2.79 -5.77
CA CYS A 64 -11.12 -1.37 -5.42
C CYS A 64 -10.15 -0.51 -6.24
N PHE A 65 -10.62 0.63 -6.74
CA PHE A 65 -9.79 1.63 -7.44
C PHE A 65 -9.81 3.00 -6.77
N ASP A 66 -10.32 3.10 -5.54
CA ASP A 66 -10.43 4.36 -4.81
C ASP A 66 -9.44 4.46 -3.65
N TYR A 67 -8.14 4.30 -3.96
CA TYR A 67 -7.11 4.19 -2.94
C TYR A 67 -6.86 5.51 -2.18
N THR A 68 -7.23 6.64 -2.78
CA THR A 68 -7.08 7.97 -2.19
C THR A 68 -8.36 8.51 -1.56
N ASN A 69 -9.43 7.71 -1.48
CA ASN A 69 -10.76 8.14 -1.02
C ASN A 69 -11.21 9.44 -1.71
N SER A 70 -11.47 9.33 -3.01
CA SER A 70 -11.64 10.46 -3.93
C SER A 70 -12.89 11.31 -3.67
N LEU A 71 -13.86 10.78 -2.94
CA LEU A 71 -15.12 11.45 -2.62
C LEU A 71 -15.15 12.09 -1.21
N ALA A 72 -14.11 11.91 -0.40
CA ALA A 72 -14.03 12.51 0.93
C ALA A 72 -13.60 13.98 0.87
N ASP A 73 -14.11 14.81 1.78
CA ASP A 73 -13.74 16.24 1.85
C ASP A 73 -12.29 16.44 2.32
N LEU A 74 -11.86 15.65 3.32
CA LEU A 74 -10.53 15.63 3.90
C LEU A 74 -10.04 14.18 4.03
N VAL A 75 -8.84 13.89 3.52
CA VAL A 75 -8.22 12.56 3.61
C VAL A 75 -6.94 12.65 4.42
N VAL A 76 -6.81 11.76 5.42
CA VAL A 76 -5.60 11.61 6.23
C VAL A 76 -5.05 10.21 6.04
N GLY A 77 -3.76 10.10 5.70
CA GLY A 77 -3.06 8.83 5.55
C GLY A 77 -1.57 9.00 5.82
N TYR A 78 -0.75 8.06 5.36
CA TYR A 78 0.71 8.13 5.53
C TYR A 78 1.48 8.00 4.21
N MET A 79 0.82 7.54 3.15
CA MET A 79 1.49 7.07 1.94
C MET A 79 2.30 8.14 1.19
N GLY A 80 1.81 9.38 1.17
CA GLY A 80 2.51 10.51 0.53
C GLY A 80 3.49 11.22 1.45
N ALA A 81 3.55 10.82 2.72
CA ALA A 81 4.36 11.48 3.74
C ALA A 81 5.73 10.82 3.87
N PRO A 82 6.75 11.60 4.30
CA PRO A 82 7.96 11.03 4.88
C PRO A 82 7.61 10.09 6.04
N PHE A 83 8.44 9.08 6.27
CA PHE A 83 8.25 8.17 7.40
C PHE A 83 8.16 8.95 8.72
N GLY A 84 7.20 8.56 9.58
CA GLY A 84 6.89 9.28 10.83
C GLY A 84 5.93 10.46 10.69
N TRP A 85 5.51 10.81 9.46
CA TRP A 85 4.53 11.87 9.21
C TRP A 85 3.25 11.29 8.60
N GLN A 86 2.16 12.04 8.75
CA GLN A 86 0.92 11.81 8.03
C GLN A 86 0.83 12.76 6.82
N TRP A 87 0.14 12.32 5.78
CA TRP A 87 -0.20 13.13 4.61
C TRP A 87 -1.69 13.50 4.68
N ILE A 88 -1.97 14.78 4.48
CA ILE A 88 -3.32 15.34 4.46
C ILE A 88 -3.63 15.81 3.04
N VAL A 89 -4.81 15.45 2.54
CA VAL A 89 -5.36 15.93 1.26
C VAL A 89 -6.68 16.62 1.52
N VAL A 90 -6.70 17.94 1.35
CA VAL A 90 -7.91 18.76 1.34
C VAL A 90 -8.48 18.73 -0.08
N ARG A 91 -9.75 18.35 -0.25
CA ARG A 91 -10.39 18.25 -1.57
C ARG A 91 -11.32 19.40 -1.91
N ASN A 92 -11.91 20.05 -0.91
CA ASN A 92 -12.88 21.12 -1.07
C ASN A 92 -12.92 22.03 0.17
N GLU A 93 -13.80 23.03 0.13
CA GLU A 93 -13.97 24.03 1.20
C GLU A 93 -14.37 23.38 2.53
N THR A 94 -15.29 22.42 2.52
CA THR A 94 -15.67 21.67 3.73
C THR A 94 -14.47 20.94 4.34
N GLY A 95 -13.62 20.33 3.51
CA GLY A 95 -12.39 19.69 3.98
C GLY A 95 -11.39 20.68 4.58
N GLN A 96 -11.35 21.91 4.06
CA GLN A 96 -10.51 22.97 4.60
C GLN A 96 -11.03 23.43 5.95
N GLU A 97 -12.34 23.67 6.09
CA GLU A 97 -12.96 24.01 7.37
C GLU A 97 -12.68 22.93 8.43
N LEU A 98 -12.74 21.65 8.05
CA LEU A 98 -12.40 20.54 8.95
C LEU A 98 -10.95 20.59 9.43
N LEU A 99 -10.00 20.88 8.54
CA LEU A 99 -8.59 20.99 8.88
C LEU A 99 -8.31 22.21 9.76
N ASP A 100 -8.94 23.35 9.47
CA ASP A 100 -8.75 24.61 10.19
C ASP A 100 -9.13 24.51 11.67
N MET A 101 -10.11 23.65 12.02
CA MET A 101 -10.51 23.41 13.43
C MET A 101 -9.38 22.86 14.33
N VAL A 102 -8.37 22.23 13.74
CA VAL A 102 -7.29 21.56 14.48
C VAL A 102 -5.90 22.04 14.07
N MET A 103 -5.81 23.01 13.15
CA MET A 103 -4.53 23.42 12.55
C MET A 103 -3.53 23.96 13.57
N ASP A 104 -4.00 24.55 14.67
CA ASP A 104 -3.18 25.05 15.78
C ASP A 104 -2.58 23.93 16.66
N GLN A 105 -3.07 22.70 16.51
CA GLN A 105 -2.60 21.51 17.22
C GLN A 105 -1.68 20.64 16.34
N LEU A 106 -1.41 21.05 15.10
CA LEU A 106 -0.64 20.28 14.14
C LEU A 106 0.70 20.94 13.80
N ASP A 107 1.77 20.17 13.86
CA ASP A 107 2.99 20.49 13.13
C ASP A 107 2.81 20.08 11.67
N THR A 108 3.05 21.01 10.74
CA THR A 108 2.89 20.75 9.30
C THR A 108 4.15 21.09 8.52
N GLN A 109 4.36 20.36 7.42
CA GLN A 109 5.45 20.60 6.48
C GLN A 109 4.99 20.34 5.04
N PRO A 110 5.63 20.96 4.03
CA PRO A 110 5.34 20.67 2.63
C PRO A 110 5.57 19.20 2.27
N VAL A 111 4.78 18.70 1.33
CA VAL A 111 4.98 17.37 0.74
C VAL A 111 6.28 17.32 -0.07
N MET A 112 6.89 16.13 -0.13
CA MET A 112 8.08 15.87 -0.94
C MET A 112 7.81 14.82 -2.03
N SER A 113 8.63 14.79 -3.08
CA SER A 113 8.56 13.78 -4.14
C SER A 113 9.97 13.50 -4.66
N GLN A 114 10.42 12.25 -4.62
CA GLN A 114 11.77 11.87 -5.10
C GLN A 114 11.78 10.45 -5.66
N GLY A 115 12.64 10.20 -6.64
CA GLY A 115 12.84 8.88 -7.24
C GLY A 115 11.98 8.66 -8.48
N ASP A 116 11.95 7.43 -8.96
CA ASP A 116 11.10 6.99 -10.07
C ASP A 116 10.50 5.62 -9.72
N ARG A 117 9.18 5.55 -9.74
CA ARG A 117 8.44 4.32 -9.43
C ARG A 117 8.34 3.34 -10.60
N LYS A 118 8.43 3.79 -11.86
CA LYS A 118 7.90 3.03 -13.01
C LYS A 118 8.54 1.65 -13.14
N ALA A 119 9.88 1.60 -13.09
CA ALA A 119 10.61 0.34 -13.20
C ALA A 119 10.27 -0.62 -12.05
N ALA A 120 10.15 -0.09 -10.82
CA ALA A 120 9.79 -0.88 -9.65
C ALA A 120 8.38 -1.48 -9.78
N VAL A 121 7.40 -0.69 -10.24
CA VAL A 121 6.04 -1.19 -10.50
C VAL A 121 6.08 -2.28 -11.58
N GLN A 122 6.69 -2.01 -12.73
CA GLN A 122 6.74 -2.94 -13.86
C GLN A 122 7.36 -4.30 -13.46
N GLN A 123 8.46 -4.27 -12.72
CA GLN A 123 9.15 -5.50 -12.27
C GLN A 123 8.37 -6.25 -11.18
N SER A 124 7.54 -5.56 -10.40
CA SER A 124 6.74 -6.18 -9.35
C SER A 124 5.53 -6.96 -9.87
N ILE A 125 4.98 -6.60 -11.05
CA ILE A 125 3.78 -7.23 -11.62
C ILE A 125 3.93 -8.75 -11.75
N PRO A 126 4.97 -9.31 -12.41
CA PRO A 126 5.16 -10.76 -12.47
C PRO A 126 5.43 -11.41 -11.10
N ALA A 127 6.07 -10.68 -10.18
CA ALA A 127 6.40 -11.19 -8.85
C ALA A 127 5.14 -11.38 -7.99
N TYR A 128 4.21 -10.43 -8.04
CA TYR A 128 2.89 -10.55 -7.40
C TYR A 128 2.05 -11.65 -8.03
N ASP A 129 2.06 -11.73 -9.37
CA ASP A 129 1.33 -12.74 -10.12
C ASP A 129 1.77 -14.17 -9.73
N LYS A 130 3.09 -14.40 -9.72
CA LYS A 130 3.69 -15.69 -9.39
C LYS A 130 3.78 -15.94 -7.88
N GLY A 131 3.61 -14.92 -7.04
CA GLY A 131 3.68 -15.02 -5.58
C GLY A 131 5.08 -15.34 -5.05
N VAL A 132 6.11 -14.75 -5.64
CA VAL A 132 7.53 -15.02 -5.32
C VAL A 132 7.89 -14.52 -3.92
N THR A 133 8.58 -15.35 -3.13
CA THR A 133 9.11 -14.99 -1.79
C THR A 133 10.64 -15.03 -1.81
N LEU A 134 11.30 -14.05 -1.22
CA LEU A 134 12.76 -14.04 -1.09
C LEU A 134 13.20 -14.60 0.27
N PRO A 135 14.37 -15.27 0.34
CA PRO A 135 14.99 -15.60 1.62
C PRO A 135 15.24 -14.33 2.46
N MET A 136 15.06 -14.42 3.78
CA MET A 136 15.11 -13.26 4.69
C MET A 136 16.41 -12.44 4.60
N TRP A 137 17.56 -13.08 4.34
CA TRP A 137 18.83 -12.37 4.18
C TRP A 137 18.84 -11.50 2.90
N ALA A 138 18.29 -12.02 1.80
CA ALA A 138 18.18 -11.30 0.53
C ALA A 138 17.12 -10.18 0.62
N ALA A 139 16.01 -10.45 1.30
CA ALA A 139 14.97 -9.46 1.59
C ALA A 139 15.53 -8.26 2.39
N LYS A 140 16.39 -8.51 3.39
CA LYS A 140 17.05 -7.45 4.18
C LYS A 140 17.99 -6.60 3.32
N LEU A 141 18.80 -7.21 2.46
CA LEU A 141 19.69 -6.47 1.55
C LEU A 141 18.91 -5.60 0.56
N MET A 142 17.84 -6.16 -0.01
CA MET A 142 16.95 -5.42 -0.91
C MET A 142 16.30 -4.23 -0.20
N GLY A 143 15.88 -4.41 1.06
CA GLY A 143 15.36 -3.32 1.89
C GLY A 143 16.33 -2.15 2.02
N ILE A 144 17.63 -2.40 2.26
CA ILE A 144 18.65 -1.34 2.39
C ILE A 144 18.82 -0.56 1.09
N VAL A 145 18.79 -1.24 -0.06
CA VAL A 145 18.92 -0.59 -1.38
C VAL A 145 17.71 0.28 -1.66
N ILE A 146 16.51 -0.24 -1.42
CA ILE A 146 15.25 0.47 -1.66
C ILE A 146 15.10 1.67 -0.73
N GLU A 147 15.51 1.59 0.53
CA GLU A 147 15.46 2.73 1.46
C GLU A 147 16.30 3.93 0.97
N ARG A 148 17.41 3.64 0.27
CA ARG A 148 18.31 4.67 -0.27
C ARG A 148 17.87 5.22 -1.62
N VAL A 149 17.43 4.35 -2.54
CA VAL A 149 17.23 4.70 -3.96
C VAL A 149 15.75 4.68 -4.37
N GLY A 150 14.90 4.07 -3.56
CA GLY A 150 13.47 3.92 -3.82
C GLY A 150 12.71 5.25 -3.81
N PRO A 151 11.47 5.23 -4.32
CA PRO A 151 10.63 6.41 -4.38
C PRO A 151 10.28 6.91 -2.97
N LYS A 152 10.19 8.23 -2.79
CA LYS A 152 9.89 8.87 -1.49
C LYS A 152 8.77 9.90 -1.61
N GLY A 153 8.01 10.06 -0.52
CA GLY A 153 6.88 10.98 -0.43
C GLY A 153 5.80 10.67 -1.47
N LEU A 154 5.35 11.68 -2.22
CA LEU A 154 4.33 11.51 -3.24
C LEU A 154 4.70 10.48 -4.31
N GLU A 155 5.99 10.29 -4.60
CA GLU A 155 6.41 9.28 -5.56
C GLU A 155 6.21 7.85 -5.03
N TYR A 156 6.38 7.64 -3.72
CA TYR A 156 6.02 6.38 -3.06
C TYR A 156 4.50 6.15 -3.06
N ALA A 157 3.71 7.21 -2.81
CA ALA A 157 2.26 7.11 -2.91
C ALA A 157 1.82 6.66 -4.31
N ARG A 158 2.38 7.27 -5.36
CA ARG A 158 2.13 6.85 -6.74
C ARG A 158 2.62 5.43 -7.01
N PHE A 159 3.78 5.02 -6.49
CA PHE A 159 4.27 3.63 -6.59
C PHE A 159 3.23 2.65 -6.06
N SER A 160 2.68 2.93 -4.88
CA SER A 160 1.70 2.04 -4.27
C SER A 160 0.35 2.08 -5.00
N ILE A 161 -0.13 3.25 -5.44
CA ILE A 161 -1.34 3.38 -6.28
C ILE A 161 -1.21 2.53 -7.54
N ASP A 162 -0.13 2.71 -8.30
CA ASP A 162 0.09 2.02 -9.57
C ASP A 162 0.21 0.50 -9.37
N SER A 163 0.93 0.06 -8.32
CA SER A 163 1.06 -1.35 -7.95
C SER A 163 -0.29 -1.98 -7.57
N HIS A 164 -1.12 -1.26 -6.82
CA HIS A 164 -2.45 -1.76 -6.43
C HIS A 164 -3.42 -1.78 -7.60
N PHE A 165 -3.42 -0.74 -8.45
CA PHE A 165 -4.34 -0.65 -9.58
C PHE A 165 -4.02 -1.68 -10.66
N THR A 166 -2.74 -1.91 -10.98
CA THR A 166 -2.34 -2.97 -11.92
C THR A 166 -2.75 -4.35 -11.41
N ARG A 167 -2.50 -4.65 -10.13
CA ARG A 167 -2.94 -5.90 -9.48
C ARG A 167 -4.46 -6.06 -9.50
N ASN A 168 -5.19 -5.02 -9.11
CA ASN A 168 -6.65 -5.06 -9.01
C ASN A 168 -7.29 -5.14 -10.40
N TYR A 169 -6.72 -4.47 -11.41
CA TYR A 169 -7.15 -4.60 -12.81
C TYR A 169 -7.01 -6.04 -13.30
N LEU A 170 -5.87 -6.68 -13.07
CA LEU A 170 -5.66 -8.10 -13.40
C LEU A 170 -6.66 -9.01 -12.66
N TYR A 171 -6.93 -8.73 -11.39
CA TYR A 171 -7.91 -9.47 -10.61
C TYR A 171 -9.31 -9.40 -11.24
N VAL A 172 -9.80 -8.19 -11.54
CA VAL A 172 -11.12 -7.99 -12.17
C VAL A 172 -11.15 -8.59 -13.57
N LYS A 173 -10.10 -8.40 -14.38
CA LYS A 173 -10.01 -8.97 -15.74
C LYS A 173 -10.17 -10.49 -15.73
N ARG A 174 -9.59 -11.18 -14.73
CA ARG A 174 -9.58 -12.65 -14.65
C ARG A 174 -10.81 -13.24 -14.00
N HIS A 175 -11.42 -12.56 -13.04
CA HIS A 175 -12.54 -13.10 -12.25
C HIS A 175 -13.90 -12.55 -12.68
N HIS A 176 -13.93 -11.33 -13.23
CA HIS A 176 -15.15 -10.61 -13.64
C HIS A 176 -14.93 -9.85 -14.97
N PRO A 177 -14.46 -10.51 -16.05
CA PRO A 177 -14.17 -9.86 -17.32
C PRO A 177 -15.36 -9.08 -17.88
N GLU A 178 -16.58 -9.56 -17.64
CA GLU A 178 -17.83 -8.94 -18.08
C GLU A 178 -18.12 -7.58 -17.44
N LYS A 179 -17.48 -7.27 -16.30
CA LYS A 179 -17.63 -6.00 -15.58
C LYS A 179 -16.45 -5.06 -15.75
N LEU A 180 -15.33 -5.53 -16.31
CA LEU A 180 -14.05 -4.81 -16.29
C LEU A 180 -14.18 -3.38 -16.81
N ASP A 181 -14.81 -3.20 -17.98
CA ASP A 181 -14.89 -1.88 -18.60
C ASP A 181 -15.77 -0.89 -17.81
N ALA A 182 -16.91 -1.35 -17.30
CA ALA A 182 -17.84 -0.51 -16.54
C ALA A 182 -17.38 -0.26 -15.09
N HIS A 183 -16.63 -1.20 -14.50
CA HIS A 183 -16.22 -1.15 -13.10
C HIS A 183 -14.93 -0.35 -12.88
N VAL A 184 -13.96 -0.43 -13.79
CA VAL A 184 -12.68 0.28 -13.65
C VAL A 184 -12.84 1.74 -14.07
N PRO A 185 -12.59 2.72 -13.18
CA PRO A 185 -12.68 4.13 -13.55
C PRO A 185 -11.64 4.54 -14.61
N ASP A 186 -11.97 5.54 -15.43
CA ASP A 186 -11.09 5.99 -16.51
C ASP A 186 -9.71 6.47 -16.05
N TYR A 187 -9.62 7.10 -14.87
CA TYR A 187 -8.33 7.50 -14.31
C TYR A 187 -7.46 6.29 -13.96
N ALA A 188 -8.07 5.19 -13.49
CA ALA A 188 -7.36 3.96 -13.17
C ALA A 188 -6.91 3.25 -14.46
N LYS A 189 -7.76 3.21 -15.50
CA LYS A 189 -7.37 2.71 -16.84
C LYS A 189 -6.16 3.45 -17.39
N LYS A 190 -6.12 4.79 -17.29
CA LYS A 190 -4.97 5.62 -17.71
C LYS A 190 -3.69 5.31 -16.94
N ILE A 191 -3.79 4.98 -15.65
CA ILE A 191 -2.63 4.56 -14.85
C ILE A 191 -2.15 3.19 -15.31
N VAL A 192 -3.07 2.22 -15.41
CA VAL A 192 -2.77 0.84 -15.78
C VAL A 192 -2.14 0.75 -17.18
N ALA A 193 -2.62 1.56 -18.13
CA ALA A 193 -2.10 1.62 -19.50
C ALA A 193 -0.64 2.06 -19.63
N GLN A 194 -0.01 2.52 -18.55
CA GLN A 194 1.42 2.86 -18.53
C GLN A 194 2.34 1.65 -18.34
N TYR A 195 1.77 0.46 -18.11
CA TYR A 195 2.50 -0.76 -17.75
C TYR A 195 2.14 -1.91 -18.68
N GLU A 196 3.10 -2.80 -18.91
CA GLU A 196 2.89 -4.06 -19.63
C GLU A 196 2.31 -5.08 -18.65
N LEU A 197 1.09 -5.53 -18.93
CA LEU A 197 0.39 -6.53 -18.13
C LEU A 197 0.48 -7.92 -18.76
N PRO A 198 0.59 -8.99 -17.96
CA PRO A 198 0.38 -10.34 -18.46
C PRO A 198 -1.06 -10.52 -18.93
N ASP A 199 -1.27 -11.53 -19.76
CA ASP A 199 -2.61 -11.94 -20.18
C ASP A 199 -3.52 -12.33 -19.00
#